data_AF-A0A960M961-F1
#
_entry.id   AF-A0A960M961-F1
#
_cell.length_a   1.000
_cell.length_b   1.000
_cell.length_c   1.000
_cell.angle_alpha   90.00
_cell.angle_beta   90.00
_cell.angle_gamma   90.00
#
_symmetry.space_group_name_H-M   'P 1'
#
loop_
_entity.id
_entity.type
_entity.pdbx_description
1 polymer ?
#
loop_
_entity_poly.entity_id
_entity_poly.type
_entity_poly.pdbx_seq_one_letter_code
_entity_poly.pdbx_strand_id
1 'polypeptide(L)'
;METLEPSIPLRMRIAPYKNSIFVGVLALLLVMVFVIKLGNKTHKNEADFVSATNAFVKWEQVLDTNNDELRNLATIMKKHPELKAEYEAKLAQDFIAMQESNKAREFGSSVIQRTNQPYYSDYAKASLLVSEGKFLEALEQALYLKKQMLEDEAFWTKSQGVKNYGSGLFAFNLMRIATLYQELGMKDRELEAWSELKAFAGWNGAQKDVRIKQEGFQSLLNHFTVQDMTLLDYISAREAELTR
;
A
#
# COMPACT_ATOMS: atom_id res chain seq x y z
N MET A 1 -4.87 2.85 56.91
CA MET A 1 -3.83 3.21 55.95
C MET A 1 -4.14 2.45 54.67
N GLU A 2 -4.89 3.08 53.78
CA GLU A 2 -5.14 2.60 52.41
C GLU A 2 -3.90 2.88 51.58
N THR A 3 -3.30 1.84 51.02
CA THR A 3 -2.30 1.97 49.96
C THR A 3 -3.01 1.88 48.63
N LEU A 4 -3.20 3.03 47.97
CA LEU A 4 -3.62 3.14 46.58
C LEU A 4 -2.52 2.54 45.68
N GLU A 5 -2.70 1.30 45.22
CA GLU A 5 -1.93 0.80 44.09
C GLU A 5 -2.47 1.44 42.80
N PRO A 6 -1.61 2.03 41.95
CA PRO A 6 -2.04 2.60 40.68
C PRO A 6 -2.49 1.46 39.75
N SER A 7 -3.75 1.52 39.31
CA SER A 7 -4.30 0.62 38.30
C SER A 7 -3.52 0.76 36.99
N ILE A 8 -2.59 -0.17 36.76
CA ILE A 8 -1.93 -0.35 35.47
C ILE A 8 -3.02 -0.73 34.46
N PRO A 9 -3.23 0.03 33.38
CA PRO A 9 -4.23 -0.32 32.37
C PRO A 9 -3.89 -1.70 31.81
N LEU A 10 -4.92 -2.56 31.70
CA LEU A 10 -4.80 -3.90 31.13
C LEU A 10 -3.95 -3.83 29.87
N ARG A 11 -2.72 -4.33 29.97
CA ARG A 11 -1.91 -4.67 28.82
C ARG A 11 -2.80 -5.54 27.95
N MET A 12 -3.15 -4.96 26.80
CA MET A 12 -3.64 -5.61 25.60
C MET A 12 -3.14 -7.06 25.61
N ARG A 13 -4.05 -8.00 25.87
CA ARG A 13 -3.81 -9.41 25.61
C ARG A 13 -3.65 -9.50 24.09
N ILE A 14 -2.42 -9.33 23.64
CA ILE A 14 -2.02 -9.62 22.28
C ILE A 14 -2.19 -11.14 22.16
N ALA A 15 -3.31 -11.55 21.56
CA ALA A 15 -3.46 -12.92 21.08
C ALA A 15 -2.29 -13.23 20.13
N PRO A 16 -1.85 -14.50 20.02
CA PRO A 16 -0.66 -14.84 19.25
C PRO A 16 -0.98 -14.78 17.75
N TYR A 17 -1.08 -13.57 17.21
CA TYR A 17 -1.24 -13.34 15.78
C TYR A 17 0.14 -13.39 15.12
N LYS A 18 0.56 -14.57 14.71
CA LYS A 18 1.69 -14.74 13.77
C LYS A 18 1.49 -13.98 12.44
N ASN A 19 0.28 -13.48 12.20
CA ASN A 19 -0.10 -12.73 10.99
C ASN A 19 -0.16 -11.19 11.20
N SER A 20 0.12 -10.66 12.41
CA SER A 20 -0.02 -9.22 12.68
C SER A 20 1.09 -8.35 12.09
N ILE A 21 2.23 -8.95 11.72
CA ILE A 21 3.30 -8.23 11.01
C ILE A 21 2.94 -8.07 9.52
N PHE A 22 2.31 -9.08 8.91
CA PHE A 22 1.95 -9.09 7.48
C PHE A 22 0.92 -8.04 7.09
N VAL A 23 -0.08 -7.82 7.95
CA VAL A 23 -1.14 -6.83 7.71
C VAL A 23 -0.58 -5.40 7.76
N GLY A 24 0.33 -5.11 8.69
CA GLY A 24 1.00 -3.81 8.77
C GLY A 24 1.94 -3.54 7.59
N VAL A 25 2.63 -4.59 7.10
CA VAL A 25 3.53 -4.54 5.94
C VAL A 25 2.77 -4.24 4.64
N LEU A 26 1.60 -4.85 4.43
CA LEU A 26 0.80 -4.58 3.23
C LEU A 26 0.09 -3.22 3.28
N ALA A 27 -0.28 -2.76 4.49
CA ALA A 27 -0.88 -1.45 4.74
C ALA A 27 0.09 -0.28 4.50
N LEU A 28 1.34 -0.42 4.94
CA LEU A 28 2.39 0.59 4.78
C LEU A 28 2.83 0.79 3.32
N LEU A 29 2.64 -0.20 2.45
CA LEU A 29 2.93 -0.10 1.01
C LEU A 29 1.94 0.74 0.21
N LEU A 30 0.89 1.28 0.84
CA LEU A 30 -0.24 1.91 0.14
C LEU A 30 -0.27 3.44 0.25
N VAL A 31 0.57 4.05 1.08
CA VAL A 31 0.57 5.50 1.39
C VAL A 31 0.92 6.41 0.19
N MET A 32 1.33 5.85 -0.96
CA MET A 32 2.03 6.62 -2.00
C MET A 32 1.24 6.99 -3.26
N VAL A 33 -0.08 7.17 -3.18
CA VAL A 33 -0.84 7.77 -4.29
C VAL A 33 -1.76 8.88 -3.76
N PHE A 34 -1.23 10.11 -3.67
CA PHE A 34 -1.89 11.41 -3.86
C PHE A 34 -1.40 12.51 -2.91
N VAL A 35 -0.25 13.13 -3.22
CA VAL A 35 0.06 14.51 -2.79
C VAL A 35 0.11 15.47 -3.99
N ILE A 36 -0.39 15.06 -5.16
CA ILE A 36 -0.20 15.84 -6.40
C ILE A 36 -1.50 15.96 -7.19
N LYS A 37 -2.38 16.82 -6.67
CA LYS A 37 -3.08 17.86 -7.45
C LYS A 37 -3.87 18.75 -6.47
N LEU A 38 -3.18 19.72 -5.87
CA LEU A 38 -3.82 20.92 -5.34
C LEU A 38 -4.39 21.70 -6.54
N GLY A 39 -5.65 21.40 -6.84
CA GLY A 39 -6.47 22.18 -7.76
C GLY A 39 -6.92 23.45 -7.05
N ASN A 40 -6.50 24.60 -7.58
CA ASN A 40 -6.95 25.90 -7.11
C ASN A 40 -8.45 26.10 -7.37
N LYS A 41 -9.13 26.62 -6.32
CA LYS A 41 -10.45 27.29 -6.25
C LYS A 41 -11.72 26.41 -6.23
N THR A 42 -12.42 26.43 -5.08
CA THR A 42 -13.74 27.09 -4.91
C THR A 42 -14.14 27.19 -3.42
N HIS A 43 -14.44 28.41 -2.95
CA HIS A 43 -14.93 28.71 -1.59
C HIS A 43 -16.42 28.36 -1.43
N LYS A 44 -16.78 27.07 -1.38
CA LYS A 44 -18.11 26.65 -0.94
C LYS A 44 -17.98 25.44 0.00
N ASN A 45 -18.33 25.66 1.27
CA ASN A 45 -18.47 24.68 2.38
C ASN A 45 -17.19 24.23 3.11
N GLU A 46 -16.40 25.17 3.61
CA GLU A 46 -15.26 24.92 4.53
C GLU A 46 -15.63 24.00 5.73
N ALA A 47 -16.87 24.09 6.23
CA ALA A 47 -17.37 23.22 7.30
C ALA A 47 -17.46 21.74 6.90
N ASP A 48 -17.87 21.42 5.66
CA ASP A 48 -17.96 20.03 5.20
C ASP A 48 -16.57 19.43 4.97
N PHE A 49 -15.59 20.24 4.53
CA PHE A 49 -14.19 19.82 4.38
C PHE A 49 -13.56 19.50 5.76
N VAL A 50 -13.73 20.40 6.73
CA VAL A 50 -13.26 20.17 8.11
C VAL A 50 -13.96 18.96 8.72
N SER A 51 -15.26 18.79 8.47
CA SER A 51 -16.03 17.64 8.93
C SER A 51 -15.54 16.33 8.32
N ALA A 52 -15.22 16.31 7.01
CA ALA A 52 -14.66 15.14 6.34
C ALA A 52 -13.31 14.75 6.94
N THR A 53 -12.41 15.71 7.14
CA THR A 53 -11.10 15.46 7.76
C THR A 53 -11.25 14.89 9.16
N ASN A 54 -12.11 15.49 9.99
CA ASN A 54 -12.35 15.02 11.36
C ASN A 54 -12.98 13.62 11.39
N ALA A 55 -13.92 13.33 10.48
CA ALA A 55 -14.54 12.02 10.37
C ALA A 55 -13.52 10.95 9.94
N PHE A 56 -12.68 11.27 8.96
CA PHE A 56 -11.61 10.36 8.51
C PHE A 56 -10.60 10.08 9.62
N VAL A 57 -10.05 11.11 10.27
CA VAL A 57 -9.06 10.94 11.36
C VAL A 57 -9.62 10.14 12.53
N LYS A 58 -10.88 10.39 12.93
CA LYS A 58 -11.52 9.62 14.00
C LYS A 58 -11.78 8.18 13.60
N TRP A 59 -12.18 7.95 12.36
CA TRP A 59 -12.37 6.59 11.85
C TRP A 59 -11.04 5.84 11.79
N GLU A 60 -9.97 6.46 11.29
CA GLU A 60 -8.62 5.88 11.17
C GLU A 60 -8.04 5.46 12.53
N GLN A 61 -8.45 6.09 13.63
CA GLN A 61 -8.03 5.70 14.98
C GLN A 61 -8.70 4.41 15.47
N VAL A 62 -9.88 4.07 14.95
CA VAL A 62 -10.70 2.95 15.43
C VAL A 62 -10.72 1.80 14.42
N LEU A 63 -10.60 2.12 13.12
CA LEU A 63 -10.65 1.17 12.00
C LEU A 63 -11.84 0.21 12.12
N ASP A 64 -13.04 0.77 12.36
CA ASP A 64 -14.29 0.02 12.44
C ASP A 64 -15.14 0.23 11.17
N THR A 65 -15.56 -0.86 10.53
CA THR A 65 -16.34 -0.85 9.30
C THR A 65 -17.78 -0.39 9.47
N ASN A 66 -18.30 -0.32 10.69
CA ASN A 66 -19.70 0.01 10.99
C ASN A 66 -19.90 1.29 11.82
N ASN A 67 -18.84 2.05 12.08
CA ASN A 67 -18.96 3.26 12.90
C ASN A 67 -19.70 4.41 12.18
N ASP A 68 -20.12 5.40 12.96
CA ASP A 68 -20.88 6.54 12.45
C ASP A 68 -19.99 7.51 11.64
N GLU A 69 -18.69 7.53 11.95
CA GLU A 69 -17.69 8.36 11.29
C GLU A 69 -17.51 7.99 9.81
N LEU A 70 -17.45 6.70 9.48
CA LEU A 70 -17.38 6.21 8.10
C LEU A 70 -18.65 6.54 7.32
N ARG A 71 -19.82 6.40 7.95
CA ARG A 71 -21.11 6.74 7.35
C ARG A 71 -21.24 8.25 7.10
N ASN A 72 -20.76 9.06 8.03
CA ASN A 72 -20.72 10.51 7.89
C ASN A 72 -19.78 10.92 6.75
N LEU A 73 -18.56 10.37 6.72
CA LEU A 73 -17.59 10.61 5.64
C LEU A 73 -18.16 10.22 4.27
N ALA A 74 -18.76 9.03 4.14
CA ALA A 74 -19.39 8.58 2.90
C ALA A 74 -20.53 9.52 2.44
N THR A 75 -21.28 10.11 3.38
CA THR A 75 -22.33 11.09 3.09
C THR A 75 -21.74 12.41 2.59
N ILE A 76 -20.65 12.90 3.19
CA ILE A 76 -19.96 14.12 2.77
C ILE A 76 -19.34 13.92 1.37
N MET A 77 -18.71 12.77 1.11
CA MET A 77 -18.14 12.41 -0.19
C MET A 77 -19.18 12.31 -1.30
N LYS A 78 -20.43 11.91 -0.99
CA LYS A 78 -21.53 11.94 -1.97
C LYS A 78 -21.92 13.36 -2.37
N LYS A 79 -21.78 14.33 -1.47
CA LYS A 79 -22.12 15.75 -1.71
C LYS A 79 -20.99 16.51 -2.42
N HIS A 80 -19.73 16.11 -2.19
CA HIS A 80 -18.53 16.79 -2.66
C HIS A 80 -17.64 15.83 -3.48
N PRO A 81 -17.82 15.76 -4.81
CA PRO A 81 -17.06 14.87 -5.69
C PRO A 81 -15.53 15.05 -5.64
N GLU A 82 -15.06 16.23 -5.27
CA GLU A 82 -13.64 16.54 -5.05
C GLU A 82 -13.07 15.82 -3.82
N LEU A 83 -13.85 15.75 -2.72
CA LEU A 83 -13.49 15.00 -1.53
C LEU A 83 -13.59 13.49 -1.77
N LYS A 84 -14.53 13.09 -2.63
CA LYS A 84 -14.66 11.70 -3.05
C LYS A 84 -13.36 11.16 -3.66
N ALA A 85 -12.72 11.91 -4.55
CA ALA A 85 -11.46 11.49 -5.15
C ALA A 85 -10.31 11.36 -4.14
N GLU A 86 -10.30 12.22 -3.11
CA GLU A 86 -9.27 12.22 -2.07
C GLU A 86 -9.42 11.04 -1.09
N TYR A 87 -10.64 10.78 -0.60
CA TYR A 87 -10.87 9.80 0.46
C TYR A 87 -11.16 8.39 -0.04
N GLU A 88 -11.70 8.19 -1.26
CA GLU A 88 -11.95 6.83 -1.79
C GLU A 88 -10.67 6.01 -1.91
N ALA A 89 -9.55 6.63 -2.31
CA ALA A 89 -8.28 5.95 -2.39
C ALA A 89 -7.78 5.52 -1.00
N LYS A 90 -7.80 6.44 -0.03
CA LYS A 90 -7.38 6.17 1.36
C LYS A 90 -8.25 5.08 1.99
N LEU A 91 -9.56 5.21 1.92
CA LEU A 91 -10.51 4.21 2.42
C LEU A 91 -10.30 2.84 1.77
N ALA A 92 -10.15 2.78 0.44
CA ALA A 92 -9.89 1.51 -0.24
C ALA A 92 -8.59 0.86 0.27
N GLN A 93 -7.55 1.64 0.52
CA GLN A 93 -6.28 1.16 1.04
C GLN A 93 -6.40 0.64 2.47
N ASP A 94 -7.07 1.39 3.33
CA ASP A 94 -7.29 1.01 4.72
C ASP A 94 -8.16 -0.24 4.81
N PHE A 95 -9.18 -0.40 3.95
CA PHE A 95 -9.97 -1.63 3.89
C PHE A 95 -9.20 -2.82 3.31
N ILE A 96 -8.26 -2.60 2.38
CA ILE A 96 -7.33 -3.66 1.95
C ILE A 96 -6.48 -4.11 3.14
N ALA A 97 -5.96 -3.17 3.92
CA ALA A 97 -5.20 -3.46 5.13
C ALA A 97 -6.05 -4.24 6.15
N MET A 98 -7.30 -3.85 6.36
CA MET A 98 -8.22 -4.53 7.27
C MET A 98 -8.70 -5.91 6.76
N GLN A 99 -8.31 -6.33 5.56
CA GLN A 99 -8.84 -7.52 4.87
C GLN A 99 -10.36 -7.47 4.62
N GLU A 100 -10.91 -6.27 4.56
CA GLU A 100 -12.34 -5.99 4.34
C GLU A 100 -12.63 -5.87 2.84
N SER A 101 -12.51 -6.99 2.14
CA SER A 101 -12.56 -7.06 0.67
C SER A 101 -13.78 -6.42 0.02
N ASN A 102 -14.97 -6.55 0.62
CA ASN A 102 -16.19 -5.91 0.12
C ASN A 102 -16.09 -4.38 0.14
N LYS A 103 -15.54 -3.82 1.23
CA LYS A 103 -15.36 -2.38 1.40
C LYS A 103 -14.22 -1.85 0.55
N ALA A 104 -13.11 -2.59 0.48
CA ALA A 104 -12.01 -2.30 -0.43
C ALA A 104 -12.51 -2.18 -1.89
N ARG A 105 -13.37 -3.10 -2.33
CA ARG A 105 -14.00 -3.06 -3.65
C ARG A 105 -14.95 -1.86 -3.81
N GLU A 106 -15.79 -1.58 -2.81
CA GLU A 106 -16.73 -0.45 -2.81
C GLU A 106 -16.01 0.88 -3.07
N PHE A 107 -14.94 1.16 -2.34
CA PHE A 107 -14.20 2.42 -2.45
C PHE A 107 -13.12 2.41 -3.55
N GLY A 108 -12.57 1.23 -3.89
CA GLY A 108 -11.44 1.12 -4.84
C GLY A 108 -11.86 1.13 -6.31
N SER A 109 -13.06 0.65 -6.65
CA SER A 109 -13.47 0.47 -8.05
C SER A 109 -13.52 1.79 -8.84
N SER A 110 -13.99 2.87 -8.23
CA SER A 110 -14.07 4.20 -8.83
C SER A 110 -12.68 4.85 -8.97
N VAL A 111 -11.77 4.59 -8.04
CA VAL A 111 -10.37 5.03 -8.11
C VAL A 111 -9.67 4.37 -9.29
N ILE A 112 -9.85 3.06 -9.47
CA ILE A 112 -9.30 2.31 -10.61
C ILE A 112 -9.78 2.88 -11.94
N GLN A 113 -11.07 3.25 -12.04
CA GLN A 113 -11.64 3.85 -13.25
C GLN A 113 -11.10 5.25 -13.56
N ARG A 114 -10.78 6.05 -12.54
CA ARG A 114 -10.30 7.44 -12.72
C ARG A 114 -8.78 7.53 -12.91
N THR A 115 -8.03 6.52 -12.49
CA THR A 115 -6.57 6.51 -12.62
C THR A 115 -6.17 6.25 -14.08
N ASN A 116 -5.82 7.32 -14.79
CA ASN A 116 -5.36 7.29 -16.17
C ASN A 116 -3.81 7.19 -16.31
N GLN A 117 -3.11 6.85 -15.22
CA GLN A 117 -1.67 6.63 -15.27
C GLN A 117 -1.41 5.21 -15.77
N PRO A 118 -0.47 5.00 -16.73
CA PRO A 118 -0.15 3.66 -17.23
C PRO A 118 0.18 2.71 -16.07
N TYR A 119 -0.31 1.48 -16.16
CA TYR A 119 -0.03 0.38 -15.24
C TYR A 119 -0.58 0.49 -13.80
N TYR A 120 -1.01 1.66 -13.34
CA TYR A 120 -1.58 1.81 -12.00
C TYR A 120 -2.91 1.07 -11.83
N SER A 121 -3.74 1.02 -12.87
CA SER A 121 -5.00 0.29 -12.84
C SER A 121 -4.77 -1.22 -12.69
N ASP A 122 -3.77 -1.76 -13.36
CA ASP A 122 -3.40 -3.18 -13.26
C ASP A 122 -2.76 -3.49 -11.90
N TYR A 123 -1.92 -2.59 -11.39
CA TYR A 123 -1.41 -2.70 -10.03
C TYR A 123 -2.54 -2.72 -8.99
N ALA A 124 -3.56 -1.88 -9.14
CA ALA A 124 -4.69 -1.82 -8.22
C ALA A 124 -5.62 -3.04 -8.33
N LYS A 125 -5.83 -3.59 -9.53
CA LYS A 125 -6.55 -4.88 -9.70
C LYS A 125 -5.85 -6.01 -8.95
N ALA A 126 -4.52 -6.07 -9.02
CA ALA A 126 -3.74 -7.06 -8.26
C ALA A 126 -3.92 -6.86 -6.75
N SER A 127 -3.90 -5.62 -6.23
CA SER A 127 -4.18 -5.35 -4.80
C SER A 127 -5.57 -5.82 -4.38
N LEU A 128 -6.59 -5.63 -5.24
CA LEU A 128 -7.94 -6.11 -4.95
C LEU A 128 -7.98 -7.64 -4.85
N LEU A 129 -7.30 -8.36 -5.74
CA LEU A 129 -7.17 -9.82 -5.65
C LEU A 129 -6.49 -10.27 -4.36
N VAL A 130 -5.44 -9.56 -3.92
CA VAL A 130 -4.80 -9.82 -2.62
C VAL A 130 -5.80 -9.67 -1.48
N SER A 131 -6.59 -8.59 -1.46
CA SER A 131 -7.62 -8.39 -0.42
C SER A 131 -8.70 -9.48 -0.42
N GLU A 132 -8.95 -10.09 -1.57
CA GLU A 132 -9.91 -11.19 -1.74
C GLU A 132 -9.33 -12.57 -1.41
N GLY A 133 -8.06 -12.64 -0.97
CA GLY A 133 -7.35 -13.91 -0.72
C GLY A 133 -7.00 -14.69 -1.98
N LYS A 134 -7.15 -14.09 -3.17
CA LYS A 134 -6.84 -14.69 -4.48
C LYS A 134 -5.37 -14.50 -4.81
N PHE A 135 -4.51 -15.10 -4.00
CA PHE A 135 -3.07 -14.86 -4.04
C PHE A 135 -2.41 -15.35 -5.33
N LEU A 136 -2.87 -16.46 -5.90
CA LEU A 136 -2.32 -17.00 -7.15
C LEU A 136 -2.65 -16.08 -8.32
N GLU A 137 -3.90 -15.64 -8.45
CA GLU A 137 -4.32 -14.71 -9.50
C GLU A 137 -3.65 -13.33 -9.32
N ALA A 138 -3.47 -12.88 -8.07
CA ALA A 138 -2.73 -11.65 -7.78
C ALA A 138 -1.27 -11.77 -8.24
N LEU A 139 -0.66 -12.94 -8.05
CA LEU A 139 0.73 -13.21 -8.45
C LEU A 139 0.85 -13.23 -9.98
N GLU A 140 -0.06 -13.91 -10.67
CA GLU A 140 -0.11 -13.91 -12.13
C GLU A 140 -0.23 -12.48 -12.70
N GLN A 141 -1.12 -11.67 -12.14
CA GLN A 141 -1.26 -10.26 -12.53
C GLN A 141 0.01 -9.45 -12.23
N ALA A 142 0.62 -9.64 -11.07
CA ALA A 142 1.84 -8.91 -10.70
C ALA A 142 3.03 -9.29 -11.61
N LEU A 143 3.18 -10.57 -11.96
CA LEU A 143 4.20 -11.05 -12.89
C LEU A 143 3.97 -10.54 -14.30
N TYR A 144 2.73 -10.58 -14.78
CA TYR A 144 2.35 -10.00 -16.08
C TYR A 144 2.67 -8.51 -16.12
N LEU A 145 2.29 -7.77 -15.07
CA LEU A 145 2.56 -6.34 -14.97
C LEU A 145 4.07 -6.04 -14.98
N LYS A 146 4.88 -6.80 -14.24
CA LYS A 146 6.35 -6.68 -14.25
C LYS A 146 6.89 -6.83 -15.68
N LYS A 147 6.43 -7.87 -16.40
CA LYS A 147 6.84 -8.14 -17.78
C LYS A 147 6.47 -6.98 -18.70
N GLN A 148 5.22 -6.51 -18.67
CA GLN A 148 4.76 -5.40 -19.49
C GLN A 148 5.58 -4.13 -19.25
N MET A 149 5.82 -3.77 -17.98
CA MET A 149 6.64 -2.61 -17.64
C MET A 149 8.07 -2.75 -18.18
N LEU A 150 8.70 -3.91 -18.07
CA LEU A 150 10.07 -4.12 -18.57
C LEU A 150 10.19 -4.00 -20.10
N GLU A 151 9.15 -4.40 -20.82
CA GLU A 151 9.07 -4.41 -22.28
C GLU A 151 8.62 -3.05 -22.87
N ASP A 152 8.02 -2.15 -22.07
CA ASP A 152 7.49 -0.87 -22.53
C ASP A 152 8.51 0.28 -22.44
N GLU A 153 9.30 0.45 -23.51
CA GLU A 153 10.28 1.54 -23.62
C GLU A 153 9.63 2.95 -23.59
N ALA A 154 8.43 3.08 -24.15
CA ALA A 154 7.73 4.36 -24.22
C ALA A 154 7.29 4.83 -22.83
N PHE A 155 6.86 3.90 -21.98
CA PHE A 155 6.58 4.17 -20.58
C PHE A 155 7.81 4.69 -19.84
N TRP A 156 8.94 4.01 -19.94
CA TRP A 156 10.17 4.44 -19.26
C TRP A 156 10.63 5.80 -19.75
N THR A 157 10.59 6.05 -21.05
CA THR A 157 10.94 7.34 -21.65
C THR A 157 10.06 8.47 -21.10
N LYS A 158 8.74 8.25 -20.99
CA LYS A 158 7.79 9.25 -20.45
C LYS A 158 7.89 9.42 -18.93
N SER A 159 8.25 8.37 -18.22
CA SER A 159 8.38 8.37 -16.76
C SER A 159 9.64 9.09 -16.25
N GLN A 160 10.61 9.38 -17.12
CA GLN A 160 11.88 10.03 -16.76
C GLN A 160 11.76 11.54 -16.44
N GLY A 161 10.57 12.13 -16.54
CA GLY A 161 10.31 13.54 -16.24
C GLY A 161 10.36 13.92 -14.75
N VAL A 162 9.97 15.16 -14.43
CA VAL A 162 10.07 15.80 -13.08
C VAL A 162 9.45 15.00 -11.93
N LYS A 163 8.56 14.04 -12.22
CA LYS A 163 7.95 13.14 -11.24
C LYS A 163 8.12 11.72 -11.75
N ASN A 164 9.23 11.07 -11.38
CA ASN A 164 9.53 9.69 -11.78
C ASN A 164 8.59 8.68 -11.08
N TYR A 165 7.37 8.57 -11.58
CA TYR A 165 6.34 7.68 -11.03
C TYR A 165 6.58 6.21 -11.38
N GLY A 166 7.25 5.93 -12.51
CA GLY A 166 7.39 4.56 -13.02
C GLY A 166 8.28 3.66 -12.17
N SER A 167 9.38 4.22 -11.66
CA SER A 167 10.33 3.45 -10.85
C SER A 167 9.74 3.05 -9.49
N GLY A 168 8.92 3.92 -8.89
CA GLY A 168 8.20 3.62 -7.65
C GLY A 168 7.17 2.51 -7.83
N LEU A 169 6.28 2.63 -8.83
CA LEU A 169 5.29 1.60 -9.14
C LEU A 169 5.94 0.24 -9.38
N PHE A 170 7.07 0.22 -10.10
CA PHE A 170 7.82 -1.00 -10.36
C PHE A 170 8.40 -1.61 -9.08
N ALA A 171 9.02 -0.79 -8.22
CA ALA A 171 9.55 -1.24 -6.93
C ALA A 171 8.47 -1.89 -6.05
N PHE A 172 7.31 -1.24 -5.95
CA PHE A 172 6.15 -1.78 -5.23
C PHE A 172 5.66 -3.11 -5.81
N ASN A 173 5.62 -3.23 -7.14
CA ASN A 173 5.18 -4.47 -7.77
C ASN A 173 6.18 -5.62 -7.54
N LEU A 174 7.49 -5.35 -7.54
CA LEU A 174 8.50 -6.35 -7.18
C LEU A 174 8.34 -6.84 -5.74
N MET A 175 8.08 -5.93 -4.81
CA MET A 175 7.83 -6.30 -3.41
C MET A 175 6.55 -7.14 -3.27
N ARG A 176 5.49 -6.80 -4.01
CA ARG A 176 4.28 -7.62 -4.06
C ARG A 176 4.59 -9.04 -4.54
N ILE A 177 5.37 -9.20 -5.62
CA ILE A 177 5.73 -10.52 -6.13
C ILE A 177 6.43 -11.36 -5.07
N ALA A 178 7.41 -10.79 -4.37
CA ALA A 178 8.13 -11.50 -3.32
C ALA A 178 7.23 -11.91 -2.15
N THR A 179 6.38 -10.99 -1.68
CA THR A 179 5.41 -11.28 -0.60
C THR A 179 4.30 -12.24 -1.01
N LEU A 180 3.92 -12.29 -2.28
CA LEU A 180 2.98 -13.30 -2.79
C LEU A 180 3.61 -14.69 -2.89
N TYR A 181 4.86 -14.79 -3.32
CA TYR A 181 5.58 -16.07 -3.25
C TYR A 181 5.71 -16.58 -1.82
N GLN A 182 5.95 -15.66 -0.88
CA GLN A 182 5.96 -15.97 0.55
C GLN A 182 4.61 -16.51 1.02
N GLU A 183 3.51 -15.82 0.71
CA GLU A 183 2.15 -16.24 1.08
C GLU A 183 1.78 -17.61 0.50
N LEU A 184 2.23 -17.90 -0.73
CA LEU A 184 2.01 -19.17 -1.41
C LEU A 184 3.00 -20.27 -0.97
N GLY A 185 3.93 -19.99 -0.05
CA GLY A 185 4.93 -20.95 0.43
C GLY A 185 5.99 -21.34 -0.60
N MET A 186 6.16 -20.56 -1.67
CA MET A 186 7.08 -20.83 -2.78
C MET A 186 8.49 -20.30 -2.47
N LYS A 187 9.19 -20.96 -1.55
CA LYS A 187 10.46 -20.49 -0.97
C LYS A 187 11.54 -20.10 -1.97
N ASP A 188 11.84 -20.97 -2.95
CA ASP A 188 12.89 -20.70 -3.94
C ASP A 188 12.56 -19.45 -4.78
N ARG A 189 11.28 -19.30 -5.14
CA ARG A 189 10.78 -18.14 -5.90
C ARG A 189 10.76 -16.87 -5.06
N GLU A 190 10.43 -16.97 -3.77
CA GLU A 190 10.52 -15.86 -2.84
C GLU A 190 11.97 -15.34 -2.78
N LEU A 191 12.95 -16.23 -2.63
CA LEU A 191 14.38 -15.87 -2.60
C LEU A 191 14.83 -15.21 -3.91
N GLU A 192 14.44 -15.77 -5.06
CA GLU A 192 14.69 -15.18 -6.38
C GLU A 192 14.10 -13.76 -6.49
N ALA A 193 12.87 -13.56 -6.00
CA ALA A 193 12.18 -12.28 -6.07
C ALA A 193 12.83 -11.22 -5.16
N TRP A 194 13.27 -11.58 -3.95
CA TRP A 194 14.04 -10.68 -3.09
C TRP A 194 15.37 -10.27 -3.72
N SER A 195 16.09 -11.22 -4.32
CA SER A 195 17.32 -10.93 -5.05
C SER A 195 17.07 -10.02 -6.25
N GLU A 196 16.00 -10.24 -7.01
CA GLU A 196 15.62 -9.39 -8.14
C GLU A 196 15.31 -7.96 -7.69
N LEU A 197 14.55 -7.79 -6.60
CA LEU A 197 14.26 -6.48 -6.03
C LEU A 197 15.55 -5.73 -5.67
N LYS A 198 16.48 -6.39 -4.97
CA LYS A 198 17.78 -5.80 -4.62
C LYS A 198 18.60 -5.39 -5.84
N ALA A 199 18.57 -6.19 -6.92
CA ALA A 199 19.31 -5.92 -8.15
C ALA A 199 18.73 -4.76 -8.98
N PHE A 200 17.42 -4.52 -8.93
CA PHE A 200 16.84 -3.30 -9.53
C PHE A 200 17.05 -2.07 -8.63
N ALA A 201 17.03 -2.27 -7.31
CA ALA A 201 17.22 -1.19 -6.35
C ALA A 201 18.68 -0.71 -6.23
N GLY A 202 19.66 -1.50 -6.69
CA GLY A 202 21.08 -1.19 -6.53
C GLY A 202 21.67 -1.60 -5.18
N TRP A 203 20.89 -2.22 -4.29
CA TRP A 203 21.30 -2.49 -2.90
C TRP A 203 22.36 -3.59 -2.78
N ASN A 204 22.53 -4.41 -3.82
CA ASN A 204 23.59 -5.43 -3.89
C ASN A 204 24.78 -4.98 -4.76
N GLY A 205 24.86 -3.69 -5.11
CA GLY A 205 25.92 -3.15 -5.97
C GLY A 205 25.74 -3.43 -7.46
N ALA A 206 24.65 -4.07 -7.87
CA ALA A 206 24.27 -4.25 -9.28
C ALA A 206 23.07 -3.36 -9.63
N GLN A 207 23.11 -2.68 -10.78
CA GLN A 207 21.93 -2.04 -11.37
C GLN A 207 21.51 -2.85 -12.59
N LYS A 208 20.40 -3.59 -12.46
CA LYS A 208 19.91 -4.50 -13.51
C LYS A 208 19.41 -3.76 -14.76
N ASP A 209 18.91 -2.53 -14.60
CA ASP A 209 18.41 -1.71 -15.71
C ASP A 209 18.58 -0.20 -15.39
N VAL A 210 19.29 0.52 -16.26
CA VAL A 210 19.58 1.95 -16.10
C VAL A 210 18.35 2.84 -16.33
N ARG A 211 17.32 2.33 -17.01
CA ARG A 211 16.06 3.05 -17.27
C ARG A 211 15.23 3.20 -16.00
N ILE A 212 15.39 2.24 -15.08
CA ILE A 212 14.68 2.16 -13.81
C ILE A 212 15.57 2.82 -12.76
N LYS A 213 15.16 4.00 -12.31
CA LYS A 213 15.99 4.79 -11.41
C LYS A 213 15.76 4.41 -9.95
N GLN A 214 16.82 4.49 -9.15
CA GLN A 214 16.82 4.00 -7.77
C GLN A 214 15.98 4.86 -6.81
N GLU A 215 15.64 6.11 -7.16
CA GLU A 215 14.86 6.99 -6.29
C GLU A 215 13.44 6.45 -6.04
N GLY A 216 12.89 5.71 -7.00
CA GLY A 216 11.62 4.98 -6.82
C GLY A 216 11.69 3.92 -5.73
N PHE A 217 12.85 3.29 -5.55
CA PHE A 217 13.10 2.29 -4.51
C PHE A 217 13.41 2.93 -3.15
N GLN A 218 13.99 4.13 -3.13
CA GLN A 218 14.11 4.90 -1.88
C GLN A 218 12.74 5.21 -1.28
N SER A 219 11.78 5.50 -2.17
CA SER A 219 10.40 5.73 -1.77
C SER A 219 9.83 4.46 -1.12
N LEU A 220 10.13 3.26 -1.61
CA LEU A 220 9.74 2.00 -0.97
C LEU A 220 10.33 1.85 0.45
N LEU A 221 11.63 2.14 0.63
CA LEU A 221 12.30 2.05 1.93
C LEU A 221 11.70 3.00 2.98
N ASN A 222 11.45 4.24 2.58
CA ASN A 222 10.96 5.28 3.50
C ASN A 222 9.55 4.99 4.03
N HIS A 223 8.77 4.18 3.32
CA HIS A 223 7.40 3.85 3.71
C HIS A 223 7.33 2.53 4.47
N PHE A 224 8.41 1.76 4.53
CA PHE A 224 8.42 0.50 5.27
C PHE A 224 9.23 0.66 6.55
N THR A 225 8.50 0.86 7.64
CA THR A 225 9.04 0.73 8.99
C THR A 225 7.95 0.16 9.87
N VAL A 226 8.13 -1.08 10.33
CA VAL A 226 7.23 -1.71 11.31
C VAL A 226 7.95 -1.71 12.64
N GLN A 227 7.50 -0.85 13.57
CA GLN A 227 8.22 -0.54 14.82
C GLN A 227 9.63 -0.01 14.51
N ASP A 228 10.68 -0.79 14.79
CA ASP A 228 12.09 -0.46 14.51
C ASP A 228 12.68 -1.29 13.36
N MET A 229 11.89 -2.12 12.69
CA MET A 229 12.35 -2.99 11.60
C MET A 229 12.18 -2.29 10.25
N THR A 230 13.29 -2.10 9.53
CA THR A 230 13.28 -1.59 8.15
C THR A 230 12.95 -2.70 7.14
N LEU A 231 12.69 -2.32 5.89
CA LEU A 231 12.48 -3.30 4.82
C LEU A 231 13.71 -4.18 4.59
N LEU A 232 14.91 -3.59 4.70
CA LEU A 232 16.15 -4.33 4.51
C LEU A 232 16.37 -5.34 5.63
N ASP A 233 16.01 -4.98 6.86
CA ASP A 233 16.05 -5.90 8.00
C ASP A 233 15.07 -7.06 7.79
N TYR A 234 13.86 -6.76 7.33
CA TYR A 234 12.85 -7.77 7.02
C TYR A 234 13.34 -8.74 5.93
N ILE A 235 13.85 -8.20 4.80
CA ILE A 235 14.37 -9.02 3.70
C ILE A 235 15.51 -9.91 4.20
N SER A 236 16.46 -9.35 4.95
CA SER A 236 17.60 -10.10 5.48
C SER A 236 17.16 -11.23 6.41
N ALA A 237 16.17 -10.99 7.27
CA ALA A 237 15.60 -12.00 8.14
C ALA A 237 14.90 -13.12 7.35
N ARG A 238 14.13 -12.76 6.31
CA ARG A 238 13.47 -13.74 5.42
C ARG A 238 14.48 -14.59 4.66
N GLU A 239 15.50 -14.00 4.06
CA GLU A 239 16.54 -14.75 3.33
C GLU A 239 17.27 -15.75 4.24
N ALA A 240 17.55 -15.37 5.49
CA ALA A 240 18.14 -16.27 6.47
C ALA A 240 17.21 -17.42 6.88
N GLU A 241 15.90 -17.25 6.83
CA GLU A 241 14.91 -18.30 7.10
C GLU A 241 14.75 -19.25 5.91
N LEU A 242 14.79 -18.73 4.68
CA LEU A 242 14.60 -19.51 3.45
C LEU A 242 15.80 -20.40 3.10
N THR A 243 16.99 -20.07 3.62
CA THR A 243 18.26 -20.76 3.35
C THR A 243 18.64 -21.79 4.43
N ARG A 244 17.80 -21.97 5.45
CA ARG A 244 17.93 -23.01 6.48
C ARG A 244 17.19 -24.28 6.08
#